data_AF-O59551-F1
#
_entry.id   AF-O59551-F1
#
_cell.length_a   1.000
_cell.length_b   1.000
_cell.length_c   1.000
_cell.angle_alpha   90.00
_cell.angle_beta   90.00
_cell.angle_gamma   90.00
#
_symmetry.space_group_name_H-M   'P 1'
#
loop_
_entity.id
_entity.type
_entity.pdbx_description
1 polymer ?
#
loop_
_entity_poly.entity_id
_entity_poly.type
_entity_poly.pdbx_seq_one_letter_code
_entity_poly.pdbx_strand_id
1 'polypeptide(L)'
;MKSIDVSKDYVLVISDALYLFDKVGNRILEMPAPLWAGLIHKNLVILKNVSKTIHVTWINLVNKSSTSYTIKIKNFPPWIIAKGEKYVVVLDFEPMGNPTFYILDKHGIAWKLRYAMAVKEIRVKNKSIYVWSFNNIYKFREKRKWMIDFPICIFPRSFDVYNNFYCSLAK
;
A
#
# COMPACT_ATOMS: atom_id res chain seq x y z
N MET A 1 10.22 2.36 12.82
CA MET A 1 9.35 1.17 12.87
C MET A 1 10.25 -0.05 12.79
N LYS A 2 10.17 -0.99 13.74
CA LYS A 2 10.93 -2.25 13.65
C LYS A 2 10.05 -3.29 12.96
N SER A 3 10.52 -3.91 11.90
CA SER A 3 9.75 -4.91 11.16
C SER A 3 10.64 -5.88 10.40
N ILE A 4 10.16 -7.11 10.23
CA ILE A 4 10.77 -8.12 9.38
C ILE A 4 9.75 -8.52 8.32
N ASP A 5 10.19 -8.59 7.06
CA ASP A 5 9.39 -9.10 5.96
C ASP A 5 10.15 -10.19 5.22
N VAL A 6 9.48 -11.30 4.92
CA VAL A 6 10.11 -12.50 4.37
C VAL A 6 9.44 -12.87 3.05
N SER A 7 10.26 -13.16 2.05
CA SER A 7 9.84 -13.76 0.80
C SER A 7 10.59 -15.08 0.60
N LYS A 8 10.28 -15.80 -0.49
CA LYS A 8 10.94 -17.07 -0.80
C LYS A 8 12.47 -16.96 -0.84
N ASP A 9 12.98 -15.87 -1.39
CA ASP A 9 14.40 -15.73 -1.74
C ASP A 9 15.13 -14.63 -0.94
N TYR A 10 14.38 -13.85 -0.13
CA TYR A 10 14.92 -12.67 0.55
C TYR A 10 14.29 -12.44 1.92
N VAL A 11 15.09 -11.91 2.84
CA VAL A 11 14.66 -11.44 4.16
C VAL A 11 14.96 -9.95 4.27
N LEU A 12 13.95 -9.14 4.54
CA LEU A 12 14.04 -7.71 4.77
C LEU A 12 13.91 -7.44 6.26
N VAL A 13 14.87 -6.71 6.84
CA VAL A 13 14.86 -6.28 8.24
C VAL A 13 14.92 -4.76 8.29
N ILE A 14 14.02 -4.16 9.05
CA ILE A 14 14.02 -2.73 9.36
C ILE A 14 14.18 -2.59 10.86
N SER A 15 15.28 -1.98 11.29
CA SER A 15 15.59 -1.71 12.70
C SER A 15 15.99 -0.23 12.86
N ASP A 16 17.28 0.01 13.07
CA ASP A 16 18.01 1.28 12.96
C ASP A 16 18.30 1.65 11.50
N ALA A 17 18.49 0.64 10.64
CA ALA A 17 18.62 0.76 9.20
C ALA A 17 17.71 -0.26 8.47
N LEU A 18 17.67 -0.18 7.15
CA LEU A 18 17.12 -1.21 6.30
C LEU A 18 18.23 -2.16 5.85
N TYR A 19 18.03 -3.44 6.09
CA TYR A 19 18.91 -4.52 5.67
C TYR A 19 18.13 -5.51 4.80
N LEU A 20 18.69 -5.87 3.65
CA LEU A 20 18.17 -6.94 2.82
C LEU A 20 19.18 -8.08 2.77
N PHE A 21 18.72 -9.29 3.06
CA PHE A 21 19.49 -10.51 3.00
C PHE A 21 18.93 -11.43 1.90
N ASP A 22 19.82 -12.17 1.24
CA ASP A 22 19.41 -13.28 0.37
C ASP A 22 19.06 -14.53 1.20
N LYS A 23 18.57 -15.57 0.51
CA LYS A 23 18.16 -16.84 1.13
C LYS A 23 19.28 -17.61 1.84
N VAL A 24 20.55 -17.32 1.56
CA VAL A 24 21.70 -17.97 2.22
C VAL A 24 22.28 -17.10 3.35
N GLY A 25 21.70 -15.93 3.60
CA GLY A 25 22.07 -15.05 4.71
C GLY A 25 23.08 -13.96 4.34
N ASN A 26 23.46 -13.81 3.06
CA ASN A 26 24.33 -12.70 2.66
C ASN A 26 23.55 -11.40 2.66
N ARG A 27 24.15 -10.35 3.24
CA ARG A 27 23.60 -8.99 3.17
C ARG A 27 23.86 -8.40 1.78
N ILE A 28 22.79 -8.10 1.06
CA ILE A 28 22.85 -7.57 -0.31
C ILE A 28 22.49 -6.08 -0.42
N LEU A 29 21.88 -5.51 0.62
CA LEU A 29 21.59 -4.07 0.70
C LEU A 29 21.62 -3.61 2.15
N GLU A 30 22.18 -2.42 2.37
CA GLU A 30 22.10 -1.66 3.61
C GLU A 30 21.84 -0.19 3.28
N MET A 31 20.87 0.43 3.95
CA MET A 31 20.58 1.86 3.78
C MET A 31 19.85 2.44 4.99
N PRO A 32 19.80 3.78 5.14
CA PRO A 32 19.05 4.41 6.22
C PRO A 32 17.58 3.95 6.26
N ALA A 33 17.04 3.79 7.48
CA ALA A 33 15.68 3.30 7.67
C ALA A 33 14.66 4.17 6.93
N PRO A 34 13.88 3.60 5.99
CA PRO A 34 12.83 4.33 5.31
C PRO A 34 11.62 4.50 6.21
N LEU A 35 10.64 5.26 5.74
CA LEU A 35 9.34 5.38 6.40
C LEU A 35 8.64 4.02 6.49
N TRP A 36 8.75 3.24 5.41
CA TRP A 36 8.29 1.86 5.31
C TRP A 36 9.02 1.14 4.18
N ALA A 37 9.21 -0.17 4.31
CA ALA A 37 9.60 -1.02 3.21
C ALA A 37 8.99 -2.42 3.32
N GLY A 38 8.89 -3.12 2.20
CA GLY A 38 8.34 -4.46 2.13
C GLY A 38 8.70 -5.20 0.84
N LEU A 39 8.54 -6.52 0.87
CA LEU A 39 8.80 -7.42 -0.25
C LEU A 39 7.48 -7.80 -0.95
N ILE A 40 7.34 -7.40 -2.21
CA ILE A 40 6.14 -7.63 -3.03
C ILE A 40 6.53 -8.20 -4.39
N HIS A 41 6.12 -9.43 -4.65
CA HIS A 41 6.29 -10.11 -5.95
C HIS A 41 7.70 -9.94 -6.55
N LYS A 42 8.75 -10.29 -5.79
CA LYS A 42 10.18 -10.15 -6.14
C LYS A 42 10.70 -8.70 -6.22
N ASN A 43 9.93 -7.72 -5.77
CA ASN A 43 10.37 -6.34 -5.64
C ASN A 43 10.58 -5.98 -4.18
N LEU A 44 11.62 -5.20 -3.90
CA LEU A 44 11.72 -4.39 -2.70
C LEU A 44 10.99 -3.08 -2.97
N VAL A 45 10.02 -2.76 -2.12
CA VAL A 45 9.28 -1.50 -2.18
C VAL A 45 9.72 -0.64 -1.01
N ILE A 46 10.05 0.62 -1.28
CA ILE A 46 10.55 1.57 -0.29
C ILE A 46 9.70 2.83 -0.37
N LEU A 47 9.19 3.28 0.77
CA LEU A 47 8.50 4.55 0.94
C LEU A 47 9.37 5.50 1.75
N LYS A 48 9.65 6.69 1.21
CA LYS A 48 10.39 7.76 1.91
C LYS A 48 9.55 9.02 1.97
N ASN A 49 9.50 9.67 3.13
CA ASN A 49 8.85 10.98 3.26
C ASN A 49 9.86 12.09 2.95
N VAL A 50 9.52 12.96 2.00
CA VAL A 50 10.25 14.18 1.66
C VAL A 50 9.24 15.31 1.60
N SER A 51 9.22 16.16 2.62
CA SER A 51 8.43 17.40 2.64
C SER A 51 6.96 17.24 2.18
N LYS A 52 6.19 16.35 2.83
CA LYS A 52 4.77 16.01 2.52
C LYS A 52 4.55 15.27 1.19
N THR A 53 5.62 14.75 0.61
CA THR A 53 5.58 13.88 -0.56
C THR A 53 6.16 12.53 -0.18
N ILE A 54 5.46 11.45 -0.51
CA ILE A 54 6.02 10.11 -0.38
C ILE A 54 6.66 9.74 -1.71
N HIS A 55 7.98 9.55 -1.68
CA HIS A 55 8.72 8.93 -2.77
C HIS A 55 8.58 7.41 -2.64
N VAL A 56 7.99 6.81 -3.67
CA VAL A 56 7.79 5.38 -3.78
C VAL A 56 8.83 4.84 -4.75
N THR A 57 9.65 3.90 -4.29
CA THR A 57 10.64 3.22 -5.13
C THR A 57 10.36 1.73 -5.14
N TRP A 58 10.24 1.17 -6.34
CA TRP A 58 10.16 -0.25 -6.60
C TRP A 58 11.49 -0.72 -7.17
N ILE A 59 12.15 -1.65 -6.51
CA ILE A 59 13.40 -2.25 -6.97
C ILE A 59 13.14 -3.72 -7.26
N ASN A 60 13.25 -4.11 -8.52
CA ASN A 60 13.14 -5.51 -8.89
C ASN A 60 14.44 -6.23 -8.53
N LEU A 61 14.34 -7.19 -7.61
CA LEU A 61 15.51 -7.87 -7.03
C LEU A 61 16.14 -8.89 -7.99
N VAL A 62 15.41 -9.32 -9.02
CA VAL A 62 15.90 -10.31 -10.00
C VAL A 62 16.75 -9.65 -11.08
N ASN A 63 16.23 -8.58 -11.69
CA ASN A 63 16.89 -7.91 -12.82
C ASN A 63 17.60 -6.61 -12.42
N LYS A 64 17.55 -6.22 -11.14
CA LYS A 64 18.17 -5.01 -10.57
C LYS A 64 17.70 -3.69 -11.20
N SER A 65 16.55 -3.70 -11.88
CA SER A 65 15.91 -2.48 -12.37
C SER A 65 15.10 -1.79 -11.27
N SER A 66 14.87 -0.49 -11.42
CA SER A 66 14.03 0.27 -10.51
C SER A 66 13.06 1.19 -11.24
N THR A 67 11.90 1.42 -10.61
CA THR A 67 10.95 2.47 -10.98
C THR A 67 10.63 3.29 -9.75
N SER A 68 10.41 4.59 -9.93
CA SER A 68 10.05 5.48 -8.84
C SER A 68 9.05 6.53 -9.27
N TYR A 69 8.23 6.95 -8.32
CA TYR A 69 7.27 8.02 -8.51
C TYR A 69 6.94 8.66 -7.16
N THR A 70 6.25 9.79 -7.21
CA THR A 70 5.88 10.56 -6.04
C THR A 70 4.38 10.64 -5.87
N ILE A 71 3.93 10.58 -4.61
CA ILE A 71 2.54 10.84 -4.24
C ILE A 71 2.50 11.94 -3.20
N LYS A 72 1.63 12.94 -3.41
CA LYS A 72 1.41 14.01 -2.43
C LYS A 72 0.45 13.50 -1.37
N ILE A 73 0.87 13.56 -0.12
CA ILE A 73 0.08 13.10 1.04
C ILE A 73 0.07 14.22 2.07
N LYS A 74 -1.12 14.59 2.53
CA LYS A 74 -1.26 15.69 3.50
C LYS A 74 -0.84 15.26 4.89
N ASN A 75 -1.39 14.16 5.41
CA ASN A 75 -0.92 13.56 6.65
C ASN A 75 -0.77 12.04 6.47
N PHE A 76 0.45 11.57 6.71
CA PHE A 76 0.80 10.17 6.54
C PHE A 76 0.91 9.49 7.91
N PRO A 77 -0.04 8.63 8.32
CA PRO A 77 0.13 7.74 9.45
C PRO A 77 0.86 6.45 9.01
N PRO A 78 2.20 6.33 9.22
CA PRO A 78 2.97 5.17 8.74
C PRO A 78 2.51 3.82 9.30
N TRP A 79 1.77 3.81 10.40
CA TRP A 79 1.20 2.60 10.99
C TRP A 79 -0.02 2.06 10.22
N ILE A 80 -0.55 2.80 9.24
CA ILE A 80 -1.70 2.40 8.42
C ILE A 80 -1.25 2.15 6.97
N ILE A 81 -0.24 1.31 6.82
CA ILE A 81 0.23 0.80 5.52
C ILE A 81 -0.08 -0.69 5.48
N ALA A 82 -0.66 -1.16 4.38
CA ALA A 82 -0.94 -2.57 4.19
C ALA A 82 -0.27 -3.13 2.95
N LYS A 83 0.39 -4.27 3.12
CA LYS A 83 1.06 -5.00 2.04
C LYS A 83 0.10 -5.99 1.40
N GLY A 84 -0.11 -5.87 0.09
CA GLY A 84 -0.79 -6.86 -0.74
C GLY A 84 0.18 -7.74 -1.53
N GLU A 85 -0.35 -8.69 -2.31
CA GLU A 85 0.46 -9.57 -3.16
C GLU A 85 1.17 -8.83 -4.29
N LYS A 86 0.56 -7.75 -4.79
CA LYS A 86 1.04 -6.98 -5.95
C LYS A 86 1.08 -5.47 -5.73
N TYR A 87 0.53 -4.98 -4.62
CA TYR A 87 0.33 -3.56 -4.37
C TYR A 87 0.59 -3.23 -2.91
N VAL A 88 0.90 -1.96 -2.66
CA VAL A 88 0.91 -1.36 -1.31
C VAL A 88 -0.32 -0.47 -1.18
N VAL A 89 -1.02 -0.56 -0.05
CA VAL A 89 -2.09 0.38 0.29
C VAL A 89 -1.56 1.37 1.31
N VAL A 90 -1.68 2.65 0.99
CA VAL A 90 -1.26 3.77 1.82
C VAL A 90 -2.47 4.65 2.15
N LEU A 91 -2.54 5.15 3.37
CA LEU A 91 -3.55 6.11 3.81
C LEU A 91 -2.98 7.54 3.83
N ASP A 92 -3.71 8.47 3.21
CA ASP A 92 -3.61 9.91 3.51
C ASP A 92 -4.75 10.30 4.43
N PHE A 93 -4.41 10.63 5.66
CA PHE A 93 -5.36 11.00 6.70
C PHE A 93 -5.65 12.49 6.65
N GLU A 94 -6.93 12.87 6.60
CA GLU A 94 -7.37 14.26 6.77
C GLU A 94 -8.16 14.35 8.09
N PRO A 95 -7.61 14.94 9.18
CA PRO A 95 -8.29 14.99 10.48
C PRO A 95 -9.68 15.64 10.46
N MET A 96 -9.88 16.62 9.56
CA MET A 96 -11.16 17.31 9.33
C MET A 96 -11.74 16.98 7.94
N GLY A 97 -11.26 15.93 7.29
CA GLY A 97 -11.60 15.60 5.90
C GLY A 97 -11.84 14.10 5.70
N ASN A 98 -11.97 13.70 4.43
CA ASN A 98 -12.19 12.31 4.08
C ASN A 98 -10.83 11.66 3.78
N PRO A 99 -10.40 10.65 4.57
CA PRO A 99 -9.19 9.91 4.27
C PRO A 99 -9.19 9.39 2.83
N THR A 100 -8.00 9.34 2.25
CA THR A 100 -7.79 8.83 0.90
C THR A 100 -6.87 7.62 0.95
N PHE A 101 -7.33 6.49 0.43
CA PHE A 101 -6.51 5.32 0.21
C PHE A 101 -5.87 5.39 -1.17
N TYR A 102 -4.56 5.27 -1.21
CA TYR A 102 -3.79 5.08 -2.44
C TYR A 102 -3.41 3.61 -2.55
N ILE A 103 -3.81 2.97 -3.64
CA ILE A 103 -3.33 1.64 -4.02
C ILE A 103 -2.21 1.84 -5.01
N LEU A 104 -1.01 1.42 -4.62
CA LEU A 104 0.25 1.69 -5.29
C LEU A 104 0.76 0.41 -5.94
N ASP A 105 1.13 0.49 -7.22
CA ASP A 105 1.81 -0.58 -7.94
C ASP A 105 3.12 -0.08 -8.57
N LYS A 106 3.86 -0.95 -9.25
CA LYS A 106 5.14 -0.58 -9.88
C LYS A 106 5.05 0.49 -10.97
N HIS A 107 3.84 0.80 -11.45
CA HIS A 107 3.56 1.77 -12.51
C HIS A 107 3.02 3.11 -11.98
N GLY A 108 2.61 3.18 -10.71
CA GLY A 108 2.13 4.41 -10.09
C GLY A 108 1.00 4.21 -9.09
N ILE A 109 0.06 5.14 -9.09
CA ILE A 109 -1.21 5.01 -8.37
C ILE A 109 -2.13 4.15 -9.25
N ALA A 110 -2.29 2.88 -8.88
CA ALA A 110 -3.27 2.02 -9.52
C ALA A 110 -4.69 2.52 -9.24
N TRP A 111 -4.95 2.95 -8.00
CA TRP A 111 -6.26 3.44 -7.56
C TRP A 111 -6.20 4.46 -6.43
N LYS A 112 -7.24 5.29 -6.38
CA LYS A 112 -7.49 6.24 -5.31
C LYS A 112 -8.93 6.14 -4.84
N LEU A 113 -9.11 5.82 -3.56
CA LEU A 113 -10.44 5.77 -2.92
C LEU A 113 -10.53 6.84 -1.84
N ARG A 114 -11.42 7.81 -2.01
CA ARG A 114 -11.71 8.81 -0.98
C ARG A 114 -12.90 8.36 -0.15
N TYR A 115 -12.74 8.35 1.16
CA TYR A 115 -13.67 7.70 2.04
C TYR A 115 -13.92 8.51 3.33
N ALA A 116 -15.18 8.65 3.74
CA ALA A 116 -15.59 9.38 4.94
C ALA A 116 -15.68 8.48 6.19
N MET A 117 -14.56 7.89 6.66
CA MET A 117 -14.55 7.11 7.91
C MET A 117 -13.25 7.28 8.67
N ALA A 118 -13.30 7.18 10.00
CA ALA A 118 -12.10 7.02 10.80
C ALA A 118 -11.55 5.59 10.63
N VAL A 119 -10.29 5.48 10.19
CA VAL A 119 -9.62 4.21 9.89
C VAL A 119 -8.74 3.80 11.05
N LYS A 120 -8.95 2.59 11.57
CA LYS A 120 -8.11 1.99 12.61
C LYS A 120 -7.02 1.12 12.01
N GLU A 121 -7.38 0.29 11.02
CA GLU A 121 -6.47 -0.68 10.42
C GLU A 121 -6.84 -0.95 8.96
N ILE A 122 -5.85 -1.26 8.14
CA ILE A 122 -6.04 -1.80 6.79
C ILE A 122 -5.34 -3.15 6.72
N ARG A 123 -6.01 -4.15 6.16
CA ARG A 123 -5.39 -5.42 5.80
C ARG A 123 -5.64 -5.73 4.34
N VAL A 124 -4.67 -6.34 3.69
CA VAL A 124 -4.86 -6.90 2.35
C VAL A 124 -4.77 -8.42 2.44
N LYS A 125 -5.75 -9.12 1.89
CA LYS A 125 -5.74 -10.58 1.77
C LYS A 125 -6.29 -10.98 0.42
N ASN A 126 -5.51 -11.74 -0.34
CA ASN A 126 -5.81 -12.11 -1.73
C ASN A 126 -6.06 -10.85 -2.57
N LYS A 127 -7.19 -10.80 -3.27
CA LYS A 127 -7.67 -9.66 -4.07
C LYS A 127 -8.65 -8.77 -3.30
N SER A 128 -8.50 -8.66 -1.98
CA SER A 128 -9.41 -7.88 -1.15
C SER A 128 -8.66 -7.01 -0.16
N ILE A 129 -9.10 -5.76 -0.06
CA ILE A 129 -8.66 -4.78 0.92
C ILE A 129 -9.74 -4.71 1.99
N TYR A 130 -9.35 -4.95 3.22
CA TYR A 130 -10.20 -4.86 4.40
C TYR A 130 -9.83 -3.59 5.15
N VAL A 131 -10.81 -2.74 5.39
CA VAL A 131 -10.64 -1.50 6.16
C VAL A 131 -11.45 -1.63 7.42
N TRP A 132 -10.76 -1.63 8.57
CA TRP A 132 -11.38 -1.66 9.88
C TRP A 132 -11.58 -0.22 10.36
N SER A 133 -12.84 0.18 10.59
CA SER A 133 -13.19 1.39 11.35
C SER A 133 -13.63 1.02 12.77
N PHE A 134 -13.70 1.99 13.68
CA PHE A 134 -14.05 1.72 15.09
C PHE A 134 -15.26 0.80 15.29
N ASN A 135 -16.26 0.89 14.41
CA ASN A 135 -17.52 0.14 14.55
C ASN A 135 -17.76 -0.92 13.47
N ASN A 136 -17.03 -0.90 12.35
CA ASN A 136 -17.34 -1.74 11.19
C ASN A 136 -16.07 -2.24 10.49
N ILE A 137 -16.19 -3.40 9.83
CA ILE A 137 -15.17 -3.92 8.92
C ILE A 137 -15.73 -3.86 7.51
N TYR A 138 -14.99 -3.19 6.63
CA TYR A 138 -15.36 -3.01 5.24
C TYR A 138 -14.45 -3.82 4.35
N LYS A 139 -15.00 -4.38 3.27
CA LYS A 139 -14.28 -5.20 2.32
C LYS A 139 -14.43 -4.61 0.93
N PHE A 140 -13.31 -4.34 0.29
CA PHE A 140 -13.21 -3.95 -1.11
C PHE A 140 -12.59 -5.11 -1.86
N ARG A 141 -13.29 -5.66 -2.86
CA ARG A 141 -12.80 -6.79 -3.65
C ARG A 141 -12.51 -6.35 -5.08
N GLU A 142 -11.40 -6.80 -5.63
CA GLU A 142 -11.12 -6.71 -7.06
C GLU A 142 -11.72 -7.94 -7.77
N LYS A 143 -12.75 -7.74 -8.61
CA LYS A 143 -13.29 -8.76 -9.54
C LYS A 143 -12.99 -8.40 -11.01
N ARG A 144 -12.96 -9.42 -11.88
CA ARG A 144 -12.64 -9.41 -13.34
C ARG A 144 -13.14 -8.12 -14.01
N LYS A 145 -12.27 -7.42 -14.75
CA LYS A 145 -12.50 -6.04 -15.26
C LYS A 145 -13.15 -5.17 -14.18
N TRP A 146 -12.29 -4.79 -13.24
CA TRP A 146 -12.43 -3.74 -12.22
C TRP A 146 -13.87 -3.46 -11.75
N MET A 147 -14.35 -4.26 -10.81
CA MET A 147 -15.63 -4.07 -10.13
C MET A 147 -15.43 -4.09 -8.61
N ILE A 148 -15.88 -3.03 -7.91
CA ILE A 148 -15.95 -2.96 -6.43
C ILE A 148 -17.36 -3.32 -5.99
N ASP A 149 -17.46 -4.29 -5.09
CA ASP A 149 -18.66 -4.52 -4.29
C ASP A 149 -18.57 -3.65 -3.02
N PHE A 150 -19.42 -2.62 -2.92
CA PHE A 150 -19.60 -1.88 -1.67
C PHE A 150 -20.69 -2.55 -0.83
N PRO A 151 -20.51 -2.75 0.49
CA PRO A 151 -21.62 -3.14 1.36
C PRO A 151 -22.69 -2.03 1.39
N ILE A 152 -23.96 -2.44 1.47
CA ILE A 152 -25.20 -1.66 1.21
C ILE A 152 -25.31 -0.33 1.98
N CYS A 153 -24.53 -0.10 3.03
CA CYS A 153 -24.64 1.08 3.90
C CYS A 153 -23.66 2.21 3.59
N ILE A 154 -22.97 2.18 2.43
CA ILE A 154 -21.87 3.11 2.15
C ILE A 154 -21.92 3.65 0.73
N PHE A 155 -21.91 4.97 0.64
CA PHE A 155 -21.70 5.70 -0.60
C PHE A 155 -20.26 6.22 -0.67
N PRO A 156 -19.39 5.69 -1.54
CA PRO A 156 -18.12 6.35 -1.84
C PRO A 156 -18.42 7.77 -2.36
N ARG A 157 -17.79 8.80 -1.79
CA ARG A 157 -18.02 10.18 -2.25
C ARG A 157 -17.39 10.47 -3.60
N SER A 158 -16.23 9.88 -3.86
CA SER A 158 -15.54 9.97 -5.15
C SER A 158 -14.58 8.81 -5.31
N PHE A 159 -14.37 8.41 -6.57
CA PHE A 159 -13.58 7.25 -6.91
C PHE A 159 -12.88 7.48 -8.24
N ASP A 160 -11.54 7.56 -8.22
CA ASP A 160 -10.74 7.84 -9.40
C ASP A 160 -9.94 6.59 -9.79
N VAL A 161 -10.08 6.16 -11.04
CA VAL A 161 -9.44 4.96 -11.59
C VAL A 161 -8.64 5.30 -12.83
N TYR A 162 -7.41 4.78 -12.90
CA TYR A 162 -6.56 4.91 -14.08
C TYR A 162 -6.80 3.71 -15.04
N ASN A 163 -8.06 3.47 -15.47
CA ASN A 163 -8.53 2.51 -16.51
C ASN A 163 -10.07 2.33 -16.49
N ASN A 164 -10.64 1.66 -17.51
CA ASN A 164 -12.09 1.33 -17.58
C ASN A 164 -12.57 0.55 -16.33
N PHE A 165 -13.58 1.08 -15.64
CA PHE A 165 -14.14 0.54 -14.39
C PHE A 165 -15.67 0.33 -14.48
N TYR A 166 -16.19 -0.68 -13.78
CA TYR A 166 -17.63 -0.92 -13.65
C TYR A 166 -18.03 -1.00 -12.17
N CYS A 167 -18.95 -0.14 -11.72
CA CYS A 167 -19.44 -0.15 -10.34
C CYS A 167 -20.69 -1.03 -10.23
N SER A 168 -20.78 -1.92 -9.24
CA SER A 168 -22.03 -2.62 -8.92
C SER A 168 -22.30 -2.60 -7.41
N LEU A 169 -23.52 -2.25 -7.04
CA LEU A 169 -23.99 -2.42 -5.66
C LEU A 169 -24.22 -3.91 -5.42
N ALA A 170 -23.59 -4.45 -4.38
CA ALA A 170 -23.88 -5.82 -3.95
C ALA A 170 -25.27 -5.83 -3.30
N LYS A 171 -26.18 -6.62 -3.86
CA LYS A 171 -27.48 -6.94 -3.23
C LYS A 171 -27.30 -7.87 -2.04
#